data_AF-A0A9Q1GT96-F1
#
_entry.id   AF-A0A9Q1GT96-F1
#
_cell.length_a   1.000
_cell.length_b   1.000
_cell.length_c   1.000
_cell.angle_alpha   90.00
_cell.angle_beta   90.00
_cell.angle_gamma   90.00
#
_symmetry.space_group_name_H-M   'P 1'
#
loop_
_entity.id
_entity.type
_entity.pdbx_description
1 polymer ?
#
loop_
_entity_poly.entity_id
_entity_poly.type
_entity_poly.pdbx_seq_one_letter_code
_entity_poly.pdbx_strand_id
1 'polypeptide(L)'
;MSSSFSSDFSLKEFTRDPKPAAKYEEFKELHMSRIEKEGADNLSLKEAYLLVMKEKSGYHRGFGFGPQPPRKGRGQCTEVRVEIAAEIQQLQQKEAALQVGELQTTNSELKAKIERMKSEAIERDNKLKQELMERERKHKKEAIERDKKIRAEVMEMLHNLNCGI
;
A
#
# COMPACT_ATOMS: atom_id res chain seq x y z
N MET A 1 25.31 23.57 -74.60
CA MET A 1 24.45 24.70 -74.16
C MET A 1 24.68 24.89 -72.68
N SER A 2 25.37 25.96 -72.32
CA SER A 2 25.65 26.39 -70.95
C SER A 2 24.43 27.12 -70.39
N SER A 3 23.79 26.57 -69.36
CA SER A 3 22.81 27.32 -68.55
C SER A 3 23.42 27.63 -67.18
N SER A 4 23.87 28.87 -67.05
CA SER A 4 24.22 29.54 -65.81
C SER A 4 22.98 29.70 -64.94
N PHE A 5 22.92 29.01 -63.79
CA PHE A 5 21.87 29.23 -62.80
C PHE A 5 22.35 30.29 -61.79
N SER A 6 21.68 31.44 -61.83
CA SER A 6 21.91 32.59 -60.95
C SER A 6 21.69 32.19 -59.49
N SER A 7 22.68 32.44 -58.63
CA SER A 7 22.63 32.19 -57.19
C SER A 7 22.00 33.38 -56.46
N ASP A 8 20.70 33.58 -56.64
CA ASP A 8 19.91 34.53 -55.85
C ASP A 8 19.02 33.79 -54.86
N PHE A 9 19.63 32.98 -53.99
CA PHE A 9 18.92 32.42 -52.84
C PHE A 9 19.10 33.36 -51.65
N SER A 10 18.19 34.32 -51.55
CA SER A 10 18.03 35.20 -50.40
C SER A 10 17.88 34.34 -49.13
N LEU A 11 18.88 34.39 -48.25
CA LEU A 11 18.79 33.88 -46.88
C LEU A 11 17.72 34.68 -46.13
N LYS A 12 16.46 34.29 -46.29
CA LYS A 12 15.45 34.60 -45.28
C LYS A 12 15.79 33.79 -44.04
N GLU A 13 16.31 34.51 -43.07
CA GLU A 13 16.64 34.14 -41.70
C GLU A 13 16.02 32.81 -41.24
N PHE A 14 16.88 31.81 -41.10
CA PHE A 14 16.61 30.61 -40.32
C PHE A 14 16.56 31.03 -38.85
N THR A 15 15.41 31.52 -38.39
CA THR A 15 15.23 31.96 -37.01
C THR A 15 15.38 30.76 -36.09
N ARG A 16 16.50 30.70 -35.36
CA ARG A 16 16.68 29.78 -34.22
C ARG A 16 15.45 29.90 -33.31
N ASP A 17 14.94 28.76 -32.87
CA ASP A 17 13.85 28.66 -31.90
C ASP A 17 14.01 29.72 -30.79
N PRO A 18 12.91 30.36 -30.34
CA PRO A 18 12.96 31.33 -29.26
C PRO A 18 13.70 30.74 -28.05
N LYS A 19 14.55 31.56 -27.41
CA LYS A 19 15.46 31.16 -26.33
C LYS A 19 14.73 30.23 -25.33
N PRO A 20 15.33 29.10 -24.92
CA PRO A 20 14.69 28.11 -24.03
C PRO A 20 14.19 28.71 -22.71
N ALA A 21 14.82 29.80 -22.25
CA ALA A 21 14.39 30.56 -21.08
C ALA A 21 12.96 31.15 -21.23
N ALA A 22 12.61 31.69 -22.39
CA ALA A 22 11.28 32.25 -22.64
C ALA A 22 10.19 31.18 -22.60
N LYS A 23 10.48 29.98 -23.12
CA LYS A 23 9.55 28.85 -23.09
C LYS A 23 9.32 28.32 -21.68
N TYR A 24 10.35 28.33 -20.85
CA TYR A 24 10.21 27.97 -19.45
C TYR A 24 9.34 28.95 -18.67
N GLU A 25 9.43 30.24 -18.95
CA GLU A 25 8.54 31.26 -18.37
C GLU A 25 7.09 31.05 -18.78
N GLU A 26 6.82 30.75 -20.07
CA GLU A 26 5.48 30.42 -20.55
C GLU A 26 4.87 29.19 -19.83
N PHE A 27 5.67 28.16 -19.54
CA PHE A 27 5.22 27.01 -18.74
C PHE A 27 4.85 27.39 -17.30
N LYS A 28 5.62 28.29 -16.67
CA LYS A 28 5.33 28.77 -15.31
C LYS A 28 4.02 29.55 -15.27
N GLU A 29 3.81 30.46 -16.21
CA GLU A 29 2.59 31.27 -16.28
C GLU A 29 1.35 30.38 -16.49
N LEU A 30 1.47 29.37 -17.35
CA LEU A 30 0.40 28.41 -17.60
C LEU A 30 0.04 27.61 -16.32
N HIS A 31 1.03 27.15 -15.57
CA HIS A 31 0.81 26.45 -14.29
C HIS A 31 0.11 27.37 -13.26
N MET A 32 0.63 28.58 -13.07
CA MET A 32 0.07 29.55 -12.12
C MET A 32 -1.38 29.92 -12.46
N SER A 33 -1.66 30.22 -13.74
CA SER A 33 -3.01 30.59 -14.18
C SER A 33 -4.03 29.47 -14.02
N ARG A 34 -3.62 28.20 -14.07
CA ARG A 34 -4.49 27.04 -13.80
C ARG A 34 -4.77 26.87 -12.32
N ILE A 35 -3.75 26.99 -11.48
CA ILE A 35 -3.94 26.97 -10.02
C ILE A 35 -4.91 28.08 -9.59
N GLU A 36 -4.79 29.28 -10.14
CA GLU A 36 -5.67 30.40 -9.81
C GLU A 36 -7.13 30.18 -10.22
N LYS A 37 -7.38 29.48 -11.34
CA LYS A 37 -8.73 29.27 -11.89
C LYS A 37 -9.42 27.99 -11.41
N GLU A 38 -8.67 26.89 -11.35
CA GLU A 38 -9.17 25.54 -11.10
C GLU A 38 -8.76 25.01 -9.71
N GLY A 39 -7.87 25.71 -9.00
CA GLY A 39 -7.36 25.31 -7.68
C GLY A 39 -6.24 24.26 -7.72
N ALA A 40 -6.00 23.64 -8.88
CA ALA A 40 -4.96 22.65 -9.09
C ALA A 40 -4.54 22.60 -10.58
N ASP A 41 -3.30 22.18 -10.86
CA ASP A 41 -2.84 21.95 -12.23
C ASP A 41 -3.01 20.48 -12.61
N ASN A 42 -4.09 20.19 -13.33
CA ASN A 42 -4.44 18.84 -13.78
C ASN A 42 -3.97 18.56 -15.22
N LEU A 43 -3.12 19.39 -15.83
CA LEU A 43 -2.61 19.12 -17.18
C LEU A 43 -1.72 17.89 -17.22
N SER A 44 -1.95 17.06 -18.24
CA SER A 44 -0.93 16.12 -18.65
C SER A 44 0.28 16.86 -19.22
N LEU A 45 1.47 16.36 -18.93
CA LEU A 45 2.74 16.92 -19.45
C LEU A 45 2.73 17.08 -20.98
N LYS A 46 2.05 16.16 -21.69
CA LYS A 46 1.87 16.22 -23.14
C LYS A 46 0.99 17.39 -23.57
N GLU A 47 -0.09 17.66 -22.84
CA GLU A 47 -1.03 18.73 -23.14
C GLU A 47 -0.42 20.10 -22.85
N ALA A 48 0.25 20.23 -21.69
CA ALA A 48 1.02 21.42 -21.35
C ALA A 48 2.07 21.72 -22.42
N TYR A 49 2.78 20.68 -22.89
CA TYR A 49 3.78 20.81 -23.94
C TYR A 49 3.17 21.31 -25.25
N LEU A 50 2.04 20.76 -25.67
CA LEU A 50 1.35 21.20 -26.90
C LEU A 50 0.86 22.65 -26.81
N LEU A 51 0.42 23.11 -25.64
CA LEU A 51 -0.03 24.49 -25.45
C LEU A 51 1.11 25.51 -25.57
N VAL A 52 2.26 25.24 -24.94
CA VAL A 52 3.40 26.18 -24.87
C VAL A 52 4.28 26.11 -26.11
N MET A 53 4.59 24.88 -26.55
CA MET A 53 5.54 24.66 -27.65
C MET A 53 4.87 24.63 -29.01
N LYS A 54 3.52 24.54 -29.04
CA LYS A 54 2.71 24.27 -30.23
C LYS A 54 3.11 22.95 -30.90
N GLU A 55 2.29 22.45 -31.81
CA GLU A 55 2.71 21.32 -32.64
C GLU A 55 3.86 21.79 -33.55
N LYS A 56 5.11 21.46 -33.17
CA LYS A 56 6.23 21.53 -34.10
C LYS A 56 6.03 20.38 -35.09
N SER A 57 5.43 20.67 -36.25
CA SER A 57 5.36 19.76 -37.38
C SER A 57 6.78 19.56 -37.96
N GLY A 58 7.59 18.75 -37.28
CA GLY A 58 8.98 18.47 -37.64
C GLY A 58 9.14 17.58 -38.87
N TYR A 59 8.05 17.17 -39.52
CA TYR A 59 8.06 16.41 -40.77
C TYR A 59 6.95 16.89 -41.70
N HIS A 60 7.11 18.09 -42.27
CA HIS A 60 6.45 18.36 -43.54
C HIS A 60 7.11 17.45 -44.59
N ARG A 61 6.37 16.43 -45.08
CA ARG A 61 6.80 15.62 -46.23
C ARG A 61 7.10 16.57 -47.39
N GLY A 62 8.38 16.79 -47.70
CA GLY A 62 8.78 17.66 -48.81
C GLY A 62 10.12 18.38 -48.65
N PHE A 63 10.67 18.55 -47.45
CA PHE A 63 11.94 19.25 -47.23
C PHE A 63 13.13 18.31 -46.98
N GLY A 64 13.60 17.64 -48.04
CA GLY A 64 14.94 17.02 -48.14
C GLY A 64 15.36 16.01 -47.07
N PHE A 65 16.54 15.41 -47.25
CA PHE A 65 17.16 14.59 -46.21
C PHE A 65 17.69 15.52 -45.11
N GLY A 66 16.95 15.63 -44.01
CA GLY A 66 17.46 16.26 -42.78
C GLY A 66 18.73 15.56 -42.29
N PRO A 67 19.53 16.23 -41.44
CA PRO A 67 20.77 15.67 -40.89
C PRO A 67 20.51 14.26 -40.33
N GLN A 68 21.22 13.28 -40.90
CA GLN A 68 21.09 11.89 -40.49
C GLN A 68 21.44 11.78 -39.01
N PRO A 69 20.60 11.14 -38.17
CA PRO A 69 20.94 10.94 -36.78
C PRO A 69 22.25 10.14 -36.67
N PRO A 70 23.14 10.47 -35.72
CA PRO A 70 24.41 9.78 -35.57
C PRO A 70 24.17 8.26 -35.44
N ARG A 71 24.87 7.48 -36.26
CA ARG A 71 24.74 6.02 -36.28
C ARG A 71 25.16 5.50 -34.89
N LYS A 72 24.23 4.83 -34.20
CA LYS A 72 24.49 4.17 -32.91
C LYS A 72 25.63 3.16 -33.09
N GLY A 73 26.78 3.42 -32.47
CA GLY A 73 27.85 2.43 -32.30
C GLY A 73 27.34 1.26 -31.45
N ARG A 74 27.45 0.03 -31.94
CA ARG A 74 26.83 -1.17 -31.35
C ARG A 74 27.61 -1.82 -30.19
N GLY A 75 28.69 -1.24 -29.69
CA GLY A 75 29.60 -1.96 -28.77
C GLY A 75 29.44 -1.64 -27.28
N GLN A 76 29.31 -0.37 -26.90
CA GLN A 76 29.48 0.04 -25.50
C GLN A 76 28.21 -0.10 -24.63
N CYS A 77 27.03 -0.16 -25.24
CA CYS A 77 25.77 -0.27 -24.50
C CYS A 77 25.42 -1.70 -24.08
N THR A 78 26.07 -2.74 -24.61
CA THR A 78 25.70 -4.13 -24.33
C THR A 78 26.26 -4.63 -23.01
N GLU A 79 27.52 -4.34 -22.70
CA GLU A 79 28.17 -4.75 -21.44
C GLU A 79 27.50 -4.07 -20.24
N VAL A 80 27.31 -2.75 -20.31
CA VAL A 80 26.59 -1.98 -19.27
C VAL A 80 25.16 -2.49 -19.06
N ARG A 81 24.47 -2.94 -20.12
CA ARG A 81 23.13 -3.55 -19.97
C ARG A 81 23.16 -4.90 -19.26
N VAL A 82 24.18 -5.71 -19.50
CA VAL A 82 24.35 -7.01 -18.83
C VAL A 82 24.69 -6.80 -17.35
N GLU A 83 25.56 -5.84 -17.04
CA GLU A 83 25.88 -5.47 -15.65
C GLU A 83 24.65 -4.96 -14.91
N ILE A 84 23.88 -4.03 -15.50
CA ILE A 84 22.63 -3.53 -14.92
C ILE A 84 21.61 -4.65 -14.73
N ALA A 85 21.49 -5.57 -15.69
CA ALA A 85 20.56 -6.70 -15.57
C ALA A 85 20.96 -7.66 -14.43
N ALA A 86 22.26 -7.92 -14.27
CA ALA A 86 22.77 -8.74 -13.19
C ALA A 86 22.55 -8.07 -11.82
N GLU A 87 22.75 -6.76 -11.72
CA GLU A 87 22.50 -6.00 -10.50
C GLU A 87 21.01 -6.00 -10.10
N ILE A 88 20.11 -5.83 -11.08
CA ILE A 88 18.66 -5.95 -10.86
C ILE A 88 18.30 -7.35 -10.33
N GLN A 89 18.86 -8.42 -10.91
CA GLN A 89 18.62 -9.77 -10.43
C GLN A 89 19.11 -9.99 -8.99
N GLN A 90 20.28 -9.45 -8.65
CA GLN A 90 20.80 -9.54 -7.28
C GLN A 90 19.92 -8.77 -6.29
N LEU A 91 19.44 -7.58 -6.65
CA LEU A 91 18.53 -6.80 -5.81
C LEU A 91 17.20 -7.53 -5.59
N GLN A 92 16.61 -8.09 -6.65
CA GLN A 92 15.38 -8.89 -6.54
C GLN A 92 15.56 -10.11 -5.62
N GLN A 93 16.70 -10.79 -5.68
CA GLN A 93 16.99 -11.91 -4.79
C GLN A 93 17.12 -11.47 -3.33
N LYS A 94 17.77 -10.33 -3.07
CA LYS A 94 17.89 -9.76 -1.72
C LYS A 94 16.54 -9.34 -1.16
N GLU A 95 15.72 -8.65 -1.95
CA GLU A 95 14.36 -8.26 -1.56
C GLU A 95 13.49 -9.48 -1.23
N ALA A 96 13.53 -10.52 -2.07
CA ALA A 96 12.80 -11.76 -1.82
C ALA A 96 13.27 -12.46 -0.53
N ALA A 97 14.58 -12.50 -0.28
CA ALA A 97 15.12 -13.08 0.94
C ALA A 97 14.72 -12.31 2.20
N LEU A 98 14.72 -10.97 2.15
CA LEU A 98 14.26 -10.12 3.24
C LEU A 98 12.78 -10.32 3.52
N GLN A 99 11.93 -10.31 2.48
CA GLN A 99 10.49 -10.57 2.63
C GLN A 99 10.22 -11.95 3.24
N VAL A 100 10.93 -12.99 2.81
CA VAL A 100 10.79 -14.33 3.40
C VAL A 100 11.20 -14.32 4.87
N GLY A 101 12.27 -13.62 5.24
CA GLY A 101 12.71 -13.48 6.63
C GLY A 101 11.68 -12.75 7.51
N GLU A 102 11.14 -11.63 7.04
CA GLU A 102 10.08 -10.88 7.73
C GLU A 102 8.79 -11.72 7.88
N LEU A 103 8.41 -12.45 6.83
CA LEU A 103 7.25 -13.35 6.90
C LEU A 103 7.48 -14.54 7.85
N GLN A 104 8.70 -15.04 7.96
CA GLN A 104 9.03 -16.13 8.89
C GLN A 104 8.98 -15.65 10.36
N THR A 105 9.57 -14.49 10.64
CA THR A 105 9.56 -13.88 11.98
C THR A 105 8.14 -13.58 12.43
N THR A 106 7.35 -12.88 11.61
CA THR A 106 5.94 -12.58 11.90
C THR A 106 5.10 -13.84 12.07
N ASN A 107 5.28 -14.87 11.24
CA ASN A 107 4.57 -16.15 11.42
C ASN A 107 4.93 -16.84 12.73
N SER A 108 6.20 -16.80 13.14
CA SER A 108 6.64 -17.40 14.41
C SER A 108 6.03 -16.68 15.61
N GLU A 109 5.96 -15.35 15.58
CA GLU A 109 5.33 -14.53 16.61
C GLU A 109 3.83 -14.77 16.70
N LEU A 110 3.15 -14.85 15.56
CA LEU A 110 1.71 -15.14 15.49
C LEU A 110 1.41 -16.54 16.05
N LYS A 111 2.22 -17.55 15.71
CA LYS A 111 2.09 -18.90 16.28
C LYS A 111 2.24 -18.87 17.80
N ALA A 112 3.28 -18.22 18.32
CA ALA A 112 3.49 -18.09 19.76
C ALA A 112 2.32 -17.38 20.45
N LYS A 113 1.77 -16.32 19.84
CA LYS A 113 0.60 -15.60 20.37
C LYS A 113 -0.64 -16.49 20.40
N ILE A 114 -0.88 -17.27 19.34
CA ILE A 114 -1.99 -18.23 19.27
C ILE A 114 -1.87 -19.29 20.37
N GLU A 115 -0.68 -19.84 20.60
CA GLU A 115 -0.48 -20.82 21.66
C GLU A 115 -0.73 -20.24 23.05
N ARG A 116 -0.23 -19.02 23.33
CA ARG A 116 -0.54 -18.31 24.60
C ARG A 116 -2.03 -18.12 24.78
N MET A 117 -2.73 -17.59 23.78
CA MET A 117 -4.19 -17.40 23.85
C MET A 117 -4.94 -18.71 24.09
N LYS A 118 -4.52 -19.81 23.46
CA LYS A 118 -5.10 -21.14 23.70
C LYS A 118 -4.87 -21.60 25.14
N SER A 119 -3.67 -21.46 25.67
CA SER A 119 -3.37 -21.82 27.06
C SER A 119 -4.18 -21.01 28.06
N GLU A 120 -4.26 -19.68 27.89
CA GLU A 120 -5.05 -18.82 28.75
C GLU A 120 -6.56 -19.12 28.66
N ALA A 121 -7.07 -19.47 27.48
CA ALA A 121 -8.47 -19.85 27.32
C ALA A 121 -8.77 -21.14 28.10
N ILE A 122 -7.90 -22.14 28.00
CA ILE A 122 -8.03 -23.40 28.75
C ILE A 122 -7.98 -23.16 30.26
N GLU A 123 -7.05 -22.31 30.73
CA GLU A 123 -6.96 -21.96 32.15
C GLU A 123 -8.22 -21.26 32.67
N ARG A 124 -8.74 -20.28 31.91
CA ARG A 124 -9.99 -19.59 32.26
C ARG A 124 -11.17 -20.56 32.32
N ASP A 125 -11.29 -21.46 31.34
CA ASP A 125 -12.35 -22.48 31.30
C ASP A 125 -12.26 -23.43 32.50
N ASN A 126 -11.05 -23.89 32.84
CA ASN A 126 -10.83 -24.77 33.98
C ASN A 126 -11.18 -24.08 35.30
N LYS A 127 -10.81 -22.80 35.44
CA LYS A 127 -11.15 -22.00 36.62
C LYS A 127 -12.67 -21.83 36.76
N LEU A 128 -13.36 -21.49 35.67
CA LEU A 128 -14.82 -21.37 35.68
C LEU A 128 -15.51 -22.69 36.03
N LYS A 129 -15.03 -23.82 35.49
CA LYS A 129 -15.54 -25.15 35.84
C LYS A 129 -15.35 -25.46 37.32
N GLN A 130 -14.19 -25.14 37.91
CA GLN A 130 -13.96 -25.33 39.34
C GLN A 130 -14.89 -24.46 40.20
N GLU A 131 -15.04 -23.18 39.87
CA GLU A 131 -15.93 -22.27 40.59
C GLU A 131 -17.40 -22.74 40.53
N LEU A 132 -17.87 -23.23 39.38
CA LEU A 132 -19.21 -23.80 39.23
C LEU A 132 -19.38 -25.05 40.09
N MET A 133 -18.43 -25.97 40.06
CA MET A 133 -18.45 -27.19 40.88
C MET A 133 -18.50 -26.88 42.38
N GLU A 134 -17.77 -25.86 42.84
CA GLU A 134 -17.83 -25.42 44.22
C GLU A 134 -19.17 -24.80 44.60
N ARG A 135 -19.75 -23.95 43.73
CA ARG A 135 -21.08 -23.38 43.95
C ARG A 135 -22.15 -24.45 44.03
N GLU A 136 -22.14 -25.43 43.13
CA GLU A 136 -23.07 -26.55 43.17
C GLU A 136 -22.95 -27.36 44.46
N ARG A 137 -21.72 -27.63 44.93
CA ARG A 137 -21.49 -28.31 46.21
C ARG A 137 -22.04 -27.51 47.39
N LYS A 138 -21.87 -26.18 47.39
CA LYS A 138 -22.44 -25.31 48.43
C LYS A 138 -23.97 -25.35 48.42
N HIS A 139 -24.59 -25.18 47.25
CA HIS A 139 -26.05 -25.25 47.12
C HIS A 139 -26.62 -26.61 47.54
N LYS A 140 -25.95 -27.72 47.20
CA LYS A 140 -26.36 -29.06 47.66
C LYS A 140 -26.30 -29.19 49.19
N LYS A 141 -25.24 -28.68 49.82
CA LYS A 141 -25.13 -28.69 51.29
C LYS A 141 -26.21 -27.84 51.95
N GLU A 142 -26.42 -26.62 51.46
CA GLU A 142 -27.46 -25.73 51.97
C GLU A 142 -28.86 -26.32 51.81
N ALA A 143 -29.16 -26.99 50.70
CA ALA A 143 -30.44 -27.67 50.51
C ALA A 143 -30.65 -28.77 51.56
N ILE A 144 -29.63 -29.60 51.81
CA ILE A 144 -29.69 -30.64 52.84
C ILE A 144 -29.88 -30.03 54.24
N GLU A 145 -29.20 -28.93 54.56
CA GLU A 145 -29.37 -28.25 55.85
C GLU A 145 -30.77 -27.65 56.01
N ARG A 146 -31.32 -27.01 54.96
CA ARG A 146 -32.70 -26.52 54.96
C ARG A 146 -33.70 -27.65 55.18
N ASP A 147 -33.52 -28.78 54.49
CA ASP A 147 -34.38 -29.96 54.65
C ASP A 147 -34.31 -30.53 56.07
N LYS A 148 -33.11 -30.63 56.66
CA LYS A 148 -32.94 -31.07 58.06
C LYS A 148 -33.63 -30.13 59.03
N LYS A 149 -33.50 -28.82 58.82
CA LYS A 149 -34.13 -27.80 59.66
C LYS A 149 -35.65 -27.90 59.60
N ILE A 150 -36.23 -27.99 58.40
CA ILE A 150 -37.68 -28.15 58.21
C ILE A 150 -38.17 -29.44 58.88
N ARG A 151 -37.45 -30.56 58.73
CA ARG A 151 -37.81 -31.82 59.41
C ARG A 151 -37.79 -31.68 60.93
N ALA A 152 -36.81 -30.98 61.50
CA ALA A 152 -36.75 -30.73 62.93
C ALA A 152 -37.92 -29.86 63.41
N GLU A 153 -38.20 -28.75 62.72
CA GLU A 153 -39.34 -27.86 63.02
C GLU A 153 -40.68 -28.62 62.94
N VAL A 154 -40.87 -29.48 61.93
CA VAL A 154 -42.08 -30.31 61.82
C VAL A 154 -42.20 -31.31 62.98
N MET A 155 -41.10 -31.96 63.36
CA MET A 155 -41.11 -32.90 64.50
C MET A 155 -41.44 -32.18 65.82
N GLU A 156 -40.92 -30.98 66.03
CA GLU A 156 -41.23 -30.16 67.20
C GLU A 156 -42.70 -29.75 67.26
N MET A 157 -43.28 -29.32 66.12
CA MET A 157 -44.71 -29.03 66.02
C MET A 157 -45.58 -30.24 66.35
N LEU A 158 -45.23 -31.43 65.83
CA LEU A 158 -45.97 -32.67 66.11
C LEU A 158 -45.87 -33.08 67.59
N HIS A 159 -44.70 -32.91 68.21
CA HIS A 159 -44.53 -33.16 69.64
C HIS A 159 -45.42 -32.25 70.49
N ASN A 160 -45.43 -30.94 70.18
CA ASN A 160 -46.24 -29.96 70.92
C ASN A 160 -47.75 -30.24 70.79
N LEU A 161 -48.21 -30.73 69.65
CA LEU A 161 -49.61 -31.14 69.46
C LEU A 161 -49.97 -32.40 70.27
N ASN A 162 -49.04 -33.36 70.39
CA ASN A 162 -49.27 -34.61 71.12
C ASN A 162 -49.15 -34.47 72.65
N CYS A 163 -48.40 -33.48 73.15
CA CYS A 163 -48.27 -33.19 74.60
C CYS A 163 -49.31 -32.17 75.11
N GLY A 164 -50.14 -31.60 74.23
CA GLY A 164 -51.18 -30.62 74.57
C GLY A 164 -52.58 -31.21 74.83
N ILE A 165 -52.70 -32.52 74.95
CA ILE A 165 -53.91 -33.28 75.34
C ILE A 165 -53.61 -33.99 76.66
#